data_AF-A0A292E4F5-F1
#
_entry.id   AF-A0A292E4F5-F1
#
_cell.length_a   1.000
_cell.length_b   1.000
_cell.length_c   1.000
_cell.angle_alpha   90.00
_cell.angle_beta   90.00
_cell.angle_gamma   90.00
#
_symmetry.space_group_name_H-M   'P 1'
#
loop_
_entity.id
_entity.type
_entity.pdbx_description
1 polymer ?
#
loop_
_entity_poly.entity_id
_entity_poly.type
_entity_poly.pdbx_seq_one_letter_code
_entity_poly.pdbx_strand_id
1 'polypeptide(L)'
;MTPKREPPSLTHTRANLTLKGVSGDGSFSGYASLFGEVDLGRDTIEPGAFSKSLKARGAAGVRMLFQHDPAEPIGSWKVIREDERGLYVEGVLSPGVARAREVHALMKSGALDGLSIGFRTVRARSDKGSGVRRILEADLWEISVVTFPMLPAARVSNVKHARFYRDRETELVRAMRRAARAMATNVFRKG
;
A
#
# COMPACT_ATOMS: atom_id res chain seq x y z
N MET A 1 -6.06 63.31 11.62
CA MET A 1 -6.76 62.36 10.72
C MET A 1 -5.74 61.36 10.19
N THR A 2 -5.74 60.15 10.75
CA THR A 2 -4.94 59.00 10.29
C THR A 2 -5.90 57.94 9.76
N PRO A 3 -5.63 57.28 8.61
CA PRO A 3 -6.55 56.28 8.09
C PRO A 3 -6.41 54.99 8.91
N LYS A 4 -7.53 54.48 9.39
CA LYS A 4 -7.65 53.20 10.09
C LYS A 4 -7.53 52.10 9.03
N ARG A 5 -6.45 51.31 9.06
CA ARG A 5 -6.30 50.11 8.20
C ARG A 5 -7.21 49.01 8.73
N GLU A 6 -8.17 48.57 7.94
CA GLU A 6 -8.91 47.34 8.21
C GLU A 6 -8.01 46.12 7.95
N PRO A 7 -8.10 45.06 8.79
CA PRO A 7 -7.40 43.82 8.52
C PRO A 7 -8.06 43.08 7.34
N PRO A 8 -7.29 42.37 6.50
CA PRO A 8 -7.84 41.64 5.36
C PRO A 8 -8.74 40.50 5.85
N SER A 9 -9.92 40.37 5.23
CA SER A 9 -10.84 39.28 5.48
C SER A 9 -10.23 37.96 4.98
N LEU A 10 -9.88 37.09 5.92
CA LEU A 10 -9.44 35.73 5.62
C LEU A 10 -10.66 34.91 5.20
N THR A 11 -10.89 34.83 3.90
CA THR A 11 -11.77 33.81 3.32
C THR A 11 -11.23 32.46 3.73
N HIS A 12 -11.91 31.79 4.66
CA HIS A 12 -11.65 30.39 4.96
C HIS A 12 -12.14 29.57 3.77
N THR A 13 -11.31 29.46 2.73
CA THR A 13 -11.45 28.40 1.76
C THR A 13 -11.17 27.11 2.52
N ARG A 14 -12.23 26.46 3.00
CA ARG A 14 -12.14 25.09 3.48
C ARG A 14 -11.64 24.25 2.31
N ALA A 15 -10.34 24.02 2.27
CA ALA A 15 -9.80 22.90 1.51
C ALA A 15 -10.44 21.66 2.13
N ASN A 16 -11.49 21.13 1.48
CA ASN A 16 -11.94 19.78 1.72
C ASN A 16 -10.82 18.86 1.23
N LEU A 17 -9.80 18.68 2.08
CA LEU A 17 -8.82 17.62 1.94
C LEU A 17 -9.50 16.33 2.40
N THR A 18 -10.52 15.89 1.66
CA THR A 18 -11.18 14.62 1.89
C THR A 18 -10.15 13.53 1.55
N LEU A 19 -9.63 12.88 2.58
CA LEU A 19 -8.61 11.84 2.52
C LEU A 19 -8.95 10.80 1.43
N LYS A 20 -8.15 10.82 0.36
CA LYS A 20 -8.33 10.02 -0.85
C LYS A 20 -7.70 8.64 -0.63
N GLY A 21 -8.46 7.67 -0.15
CA GLY A 21 -7.99 6.27 -0.02
C GLY A 21 -9.06 5.22 -0.33
N VAL A 22 -10.29 5.45 0.15
CA VAL A 22 -11.42 4.52 0.03
C VAL A 22 -12.67 5.29 -0.39
N SER A 23 -13.41 4.75 -1.34
CA SER A 23 -14.68 5.31 -1.82
C SER A 23 -15.82 5.02 -0.82
N GLY A 24 -16.94 5.74 -0.95
CA GLY A 24 -18.10 5.56 -0.06
C GLY A 24 -18.70 4.15 -0.07
N ASP A 25 -18.51 3.41 -1.17
CA ASP A 25 -18.94 2.02 -1.36
C ASP A 25 -17.95 0.97 -0.80
N GLY A 26 -16.87 1.41 -0.15
CA GLY A 26 -15.84 0.51 0.38
C GLY A 26 -14.83 0.03 -0.65
N SER A 27 -14.83 0.59 -1.88
CA SER A 27 -13.81 0.30 -2.88
C SER A 27 -12.50 1.04 -2.60
N PHE A 28 -11.37 0.36 -2.84
CA PHE A 28 -10.03 0.94 -2.65
C PHE A 28 -9.01 0.25 -3.56
N SER A 29 -7.86 0.89 -3.72
CA SER A 29 -6.73 0.35 -4.47
C SER A 29 -5.40 0.64 -3.79
N GLY A 30 -4.32 0.03 -4.28
CA GLY A 30 -3.00 0.22 -3.73
C GLY A 30 -1.96 -0.72 -4.32
N TYR A 31 -0.74 -0.62 -3.80
CA TYR A 31 0.32 -1.57 -4.10
C TYR A 31 0.56 -2.44 -2.85
N ALA A 32 0.31 -3.74 -2.98
CA ALA A 32 0.50 -4.72 -1.91
C ALA A 32 1.96 -5.17 -1.77
N SER A 33 2.75 -5.00 -2.82
CA SER A 33 4.19 -5.21 -2.84
C SER A 33 4.83 -4.28 -3.87
N LEU A 34 6.07 -3.85 -3.63
CA LEU A 34 6.88 -3.09 -4.59
C LEU A 34 8.10 -3.92 -4.95
N PHE A 35 8.33 -4.14 -6.25
CA PHE A 35 9.41 -5.00 -6.70
C PHE A 35 10.78 -4.38 -6.43
N GLY A 36 11.73 -5.21 -5.99
CA GLY A 36 13.08 -4.78 -5.65
C GLY A 36 13.21 -4.02 -4.32
N GLU A 37 12.12 -3.66 -3.65
CA GLU A 37 12.18 -3.09 -2.30
C GLU A 37 12.33 -4.21 -1.25
N VAL A 38 13.33 -4.05 -0.38
CA VAL A 38 13.58 -4.98 0.72
C VAL A 38 12.63 -4.67 1.88
N ASP A 39 11.90 -5.68 2.33
CA ASP A 39 10.99 -5.59 3.46
C ASP A 39 11.72 -5.75 4.81
N LEU A 40 10.97 -5.61 5.91
CA LEU A 40 11.51 -5.75 7.27
C LEU A 40 11.99 -7.17 7.60
N GLY A 41 11.54 -8.19 6.86
CA GLY A 41 11.98 -9.58 6.96
C GLY A 41 13.20 -9.91 6.10
N ARG A 42 13.79 -8.92 5.42
CA ARG A 42 14.90 -9.08 4.47
C ARG A 42 14.53 -9.85 3.20
N ASP A 43 13.24 -9.87 2.85
CA ASP A 43 12.77 -10.37 1.56
C ASP A 43 12.64 -9.23 0.55
N THR A 44 12.84 -9.53 -0.73
CA THR A 44 12.41 -8.68 -1.83
C THR A 44 11.68 -9.54 -2.86
N ILE A 45 10.56 -9.05 -3.36
CA ILE A 45 9.84 -9.71 -4.44
C ILE A 45 10.40 -9.26 -5.78
N GLU A 46 10.68 -10.21 -6.67
CA GLU A 46 11.12 -9.93 -8.03
C GLU A 46 9.93 -9.85 -9.00
N PRO A 47 10.03 -9.07 -10.09
CA PRO A 47 8.99 -9.03 -11.12
C PRO A 47 8.66 -10.42 -11.66
N GLY A 48 7.38 -10.73 -11.79
CA GLY A 48 6.91 -12.03 -12.30
C GLY A 48 6.77 -13.11 -11.22
N ALA A 49 7.14 -12.83 -9.97
CA ALA A 49 7.06 -13.79 -8.89
C ALA A 49 5.63 -14.30 -8.66
N PHE A 50 4.60 -13.48 -8.91
CA PHE A 50 3.19 -13.87 -8.70
C PHE A 50 2.50 -14.40 -9.95
N SER A 51 3.10 -14.23 -11.14
CA SER A 51 2.48 -14.53 -12.44
C SER A 51 1.83 -15.92 -12.51
N LYS A 52 2.53 -16.97 -12.06
CA LYS A 52 1.98 -18.34 -12.06
C LYS A 52 0.81 -18.51 -11.10
N SER A 53 0.92 -17.96 -9.89
CA SER A 53 -0.15 -18.06 -8.90
C SER A 53 -1.40 -17.33 -9.39
N LEU A 54 -1.26 -16.10 -9.90
CA LEU A 54 -2.37 -15.32 -10.45
C LEU A 54 -3.01 -15.98 -11.67
N LYS A 55 -2.22 -16.59 -12.57
CA LYS A 55 -2.75 -17.36 -13.70
C LYS A 55 -3.59 -18.56 -13.23
N ALA A 56 -3.19 -19.22 -12.14
CA ALA A 56 -3.85 -20.40 -11.63
C ALA A 56 -5.15 -20.10 -10.86
N ARG A 57 -5.17 -19.08 -9.99
CA ARG A 57 -6.31 -18.82 -9.07
C ARG A 57 -7.15 -17.59 -9.43
N GLY A 58 -6.63 -16.68 -10.25
CA GLY A 58 -7.24 -15.38 -10.54
C GLY A 58 -7.35 -14.47 -9.31
N ALA A 59 -7.84 -13.24 -9.50
CA ALA A 59 -7.99 -12.29 -8.39
C ALA A 59 -8.95 -12.80 -7.29
N ALA A 60 -10.06 -13.43 -7.69
CA ALA A 60 -11.06 -13.97 -6.76
C ALA A 60 -10.54 -15.14 -5.90
N GLY A 61 -9.46 -15.80 -6.32
CA GLY A 61 -8.81 -16.88 -5.56
C GLY A 61 -7.83 -16.40 -4.50
N VAL A 62 -7.53 -15.10 -4.44
CA VAL A 62 -6.69 -14.47 -3.39
C VAL A 62 -7.62 -13.86 -2.34
N ARG A 63 -7.40 -14.16 -1.06
CA ARG A 63 -8.27 -13.67 0.02
C ARG A 63 -7.92 -12.24 0.42
N MET A 64 -8.95 -11.47 0.77
CA MET A 64 -8.80 -10.16 1.42
C MET A 64 -9.10 -10.34 2.90
N LEU A 65 -8.05 -10.33 3.72
CA LEU A 65 -8.14 -10.55 5.16
C LEU A 65 -7.84 -9.27 5.94
N PHE A 66 -8.13 -9.29 7.23
CA PHE A 66 -7.61 -8.32 8.19
C PHE A 66 -6.48 -8.96 8.98
N GLN A 67 -5.33 -8.28 9.08
CA GLN A 67 -4.20 -8.68 9.95
C GLN A 67 -3.72 -10.14 9.77
N HIS A 68 -3.79 -10.67 8.54
CA HIS A 68 -3.45 -12.06 8.22
C HIS A 68 -4.31 -13.13 8.91
N ASP A 69 -5.43 -12.74 9.53
CA ASP A 69 -6.30 -13.69 10.22
C ASP A 69 -7.25 -14.38 9.22
N PRO A 70 -7.14 -15.72 9.02
CA PRO A 70 -8.04 -16.45 8.13
C PRO A 70 -9.50 -16.48 8.62
N ALA A 71 -9.76 -16.17 9.89
CA ALA A 71 -11.11 -16.02 10.43
C ALA A 71 -11.75 -14.66 10.11
N GLU A 72 -10.99 -13.70 9.58
CA GLU A 72 -11.46 -12.34 9.28
C GLU A 72 -11.36 -11.98 7.79
N PRO A 73 -12.11 -12.68 6.89
CA PRO A 73 -12.29 -12.21 5.54
C PRO A 73 -13.16 -10.95 5.51
N ILE A 74 -12.64 -9.87 4.94
CA ILE A 74 -13.27 -8.54 4.98
C ILE A 74 -13.75 -8.04 3.62
N GLY A 75 -13.52 -8.77 2.54
CA GLY A 75 -13.90 -8.32 1.20
C GLY A 75 -13.44 -9.22 0.08
N SER A 76 -13.37 -8.66 -1.12
CA SER A 76 -12.92 -9.37 -2.32
C SER A 76 -12.04 -8.48 -3.20
N TRP A 77 -10.99 -9.08 -3.77
CA TRP A 77 -10.18 -8.43 -4.79
C TRP A 77 -10.86 -8.53 -6.16
N LYS A 78 -10.91 -7.41 -6.88
CA LYS A 78 -11.45 -7.31 -8.25
C LYS A 78 -10.33 -7.32 -9.28
N VAL A 79 -9.23 -6.64 -8.97
CA VAL A 79 -8.03 -6.59 -9.82
C VAL A 79 -6.82 -6.96 -8.98
N ILE A 80 -6.00 -7.86 -9.49
CA ILE A 80 -4.63 -8.08 -9.01
C ILE A 80 -3.76 -8.24 -10.25
N ARG A 81 -2.73 -7.41 -10.38
CA ARG A 81 -1.80 -7.47 -11.51
C ARG A 81 -0.41 -7.04 -11.09
N GLU A 82 0.59 -7.64 -11.72
CA GLU A 82 1.96 -7.15 -11.66
C GLU A 82 2.14 -6.04 -12.71
N ASP A 83 2.89 -4.99 -12.36
CA ASP A 83 3.40 -4.00 -13.31
C ASP A 83 4.87 -3.66 -13.01
N GLU A 84 5.45 -2.70 -13.72
CA GLU A 84 6.85 -2.30 -13.55
C GLU A 84 7.19 -1.88 -12.11
N ARG A 85 6.21 -1.42 -11.33
CA ARG A 85 6.40 -0.97 -9.95
C ARG A 85 6.23 -2.11 -8.94
N GLY A 86 5.23 -2.98 -9.12
CA GLY A 86 4.91 -3.98 -8.11
C GLY A 86 3.60 -4.71 -8.33
N LEU A 87 3.06 -5.25 -7.23
CA LEU A 87 1.76 -5.93 -7.20
C LEU A 87 0.65 -4.93 -6.91
N TYR A 88 -0.04 -4.47 -7.95
CA TYR A 88 -1.16 -3.56 -7.86
C TYR A 88 -2.47 -4.32 -7.60
N VAL A 89 -3.33 -3.76 -6.74
CA VAL A 89 -4.61 -4.34 -6.35
C VAL A 89 -5.75 -3.33 -6.34
N GLU A 90 -6.95 -3.80 -6.67
CA GLU A 90 -8.22 -3.10 -6.49
C GLU A 90 -9.21 -4.05 -5.84
N GLY A 91 -9.91 -3.61 -4.81
CA GLY A 91 -10.82 -4.44 -4.04
C GLY A 91 -11.98 -3.68 -3.46
N VAL A 92 -12.93 -4.41 -2.90
CA VAL A 92 -14.11 -3.86 -2.22
C VAL A 92 -14.32 -4.58 -0.90
N LEU A 93 -14.51 -3.79 0.16
CA LEU A 93 -14.89 -4.28 1.48
C LEU A 93 -16.34 -4.78 1.46
N SER A 94 -16.62 -5.88 2.15
CA SER A 94 -17.95 -6.49 2.23
C SER A 94 -18.82 -5.77 3.27
N PRO A 95 -19.83 -4.96 2.91
CA PRO A 95 -20.57 -4.13 3.87
C PRO A 95 -21.35 -4.94 4.91
N GLY A 96 -21.72 -6.18 4.57
CA GLY A 96 -22.39 -7.11 5.49
C GLY A 96 -21.50 -7.62 6.63
N VAL A 97 -20.18 -7.57 6.48
CA VAL A 97 -19.21 -8.04 7.49
C VAL A 97 -18.91 -6.92 8.48
N ALA A 98 -19.07 -7.17 9.78
CA ALA A 98 -18.84 -6.17 10.83
C ALA A 98 -17.41 -5.62 10.81
N ARG A 99 -16.40 -6.51 10.80
CA ARG A 99 -14.99 -6.13 10.70
C ARG A 99 -14.70 -5.27 9.47
N ALA A 100 -15.30 -5.56 8.32
CA ALA A 100 -15.10 -4.77 7.11
C ALA A 100 -15.62 -3.32 7.25
N ARG A 101 -16.71 -3.10 8.01
CA ARG A 101 -17.19 -1.74 8.32
C ARG A 101 -16.25 -0.98 9.24
N GLU A 102 -15.68 -1.66 10.25
CA GLU A 102 -14.66 -1.08 11.13
C GLU A 102 -13.41 -0.70 10.33
N VAL A 103 -12.90 -1.61 9.49
CA VAL A 103 -11.76 -1.37 8.60
C VAL A 103 -12.04 -0.19 7.67
N HIS A 104 -13.23 -0.12 7.06
CA HIS A 104 -13.61 1.02 6.22
C HIS A 104 -13.56 2.34 7.00
N ALA A 105 -14.09 2.38 8.24
CA ALA A 105 -14.05 3.57 9.08
C ALA A 105 -12.62 3.99 9.44
N LEU A 106 -11.76 3.02 9.79
CA LEU A 106 -10.35 3.25 10.10
C LEU A 106 -9.55 3.73 8.89
N MET A 107 -9.83 3.21 7.70
CA MET A 107 -9.20 3.67 6.46
C MET A 107 -9.64 5.09 6.11
N LYS A 108 -10.92 5.41 6.30
CA LYS A 108 -11.45 6.76 6.08
C LYS A 108 -10.87 7.80 7.04
N SER A 109 -10.62 7.43 8.29
CA SER A 109 -9.97 8.32 9.27
C SER A 109 -8.45 8.41 9.08
N GLY A 110 -7.86 7.60 8.21
CA GLY A 110 -6.41 7.52 8.00
C GLY A 110 -5.67 6.75 9.08
N ALA A 111 -6.38 6.08 10.00
CA ALA A 111 -5.78 5.25 11.06
C ALA A 111 -5.26 3.90 10.54
N LEU A 112 -5.69 3.48 9.34
CA LEU A 112 -5.33 2.20 8.75
C LEU A 112 -5.16 2.33 7.24
N ASP A 113 -3.98 2.02 6.72
CA ASP A 113 -3.70 2.11 5.27
C ASP A 113 -2.72 1.04 4.77
N GLY A 114 -2.28 0.11 5.62
CA GLY A 114 -1.26 -0.88 5.27
C GLY A 114 -1.82 -2.01 4.42
N LEU A 115 -1.01 -2.47 3.47
CA LEU A 115 -1.25 -3.70 2.72
C LEU A 115 -0.08 -4.66 2.92
N SER A 116 -0.37 -5.94 3.12
CA SER A 116 0.66 -6.98 3.21
C SER A 116 0.23 -8.21 2.44
N ILE A 117 1.19 -8.86 1.80
CA ILE A 117 0.99 -10.12 1.09
C ILE A 117 1.23 -11.30 2.02
N GLY A 118 0.47 -12.37 1.81
CA GLY A 118 0.63 -13.66 2.45
C GLY A 118 0.75 -14.72 1.37
N PHE A 119 1.90 -15.39 1.34
CA PHE A 119 2.27 -16.30 0.27
C PHE A 119 3.13 -17.44 0.78
N ARG A 120 3.15 -18.53 0.04
CA ARG A 120 4.14 -19.59 0.18
C ARG A 120 5.27 -19.36 -0.83
N THR A 121 6.51 -19.40 -0.36
CA THR A 121 7.68 -19.33 -1.26
C THR A 121 7.77 -20.62 -2.08
N VAL A 122 7.78 -20.49 -3.41
CA VAL A 122 8.00 -21.63 -4.33
C VAL A 122 9.46 -21.67 -4.78
N ARG A 123 10.04 -20.50 -5.10
CA ARG A 123 11.44 -20.38 -5.49
C ARG A 123 12.02 -19.05 -5.02
N ALA A 124 13.22 -19.11 -4.45
CA ALA A 124 13.94 -17.94 -3.99
C ALA A 124 15.45 -18.10 -4.21
N ARG A 125 16.17 -16.97 -4.16
CA ARG A 125 17.63 -16.91 -4.18
C ARG A 125 18.10 -16.05 -3.02
N SER A 126 18.96 -16.61 -2.18
CA SER A 126 19.63 -15.84 -1.12
C SER A 126 20.88 -15.16 -1.67
N ASP A 127 21.00 -13.87 -1.43
CA ASP A 127 22.22 -13.10 -1.66
C ASP A 127 23.07 -13.12 -0.39
N LYS A 128 24.11 -13.96 -0.38
CA LYS A 128 24.96 -14.19 0.80
C LYS A 128 25.69 -12.93 1.27
N GLY A 129 25.96 -11.97 0.38
CA GLY A 129 26.67 -10.74 0.74
C GLY A 129 25.79 -9.73 1.46
N SER A 130 24.51 -9.64 1.06
CA SER A 130 23.56 -8.71 1.66
C SER A 130 22.66 -9.35 2.72
N GLY A 131 22.54 -10.67 2.77
CA GLY A 131 21.56 -11.34 3.63
C GLY A 131 20.11 -11.12 3.18
N VAL A 132 19.90 -10.63 1.95
CA VAL A 132 18.58 -10.46 1.35
C VAL A 132 18.16 -11.74 0.64
N ARG A 133 16.92 -12.17 0.84
CA ARG A 133 16.32 -13.28 0.09
C ARG A 133 15.40 -12.72 -1.00
N ARG A 134 15.74 -13.04 -2.26
CA ARG A 134 14.99 -12.63 -3.44
C ARG A 134 13.96 -13.69 -3.79
N ILE A 135 12.69 -13.35 -3.70
CA ILE A 135 11.58 -14.25 -4.04
C ILE A 135 11.34 -14.19 -5.55
N LEU A 136 11.60 -15.31 -6.22
CA LEU A 136 11.51 -15.45 -7.68
C LEU A 136 10.19 -16.06 -8.13
N GLU A 137 9.53 -16.80 -7.24
CA GLU A 137 8.23 -17.40 -7.46
C GLU A 137 7.51 -17.55 -6.11
N ALA A 138 6.32 -16.97 -6.02
CA ALA A 138 5.49 -16.94 -4.84
C ALA A 138 4.09 -17.46 -5.18
N ASP A 139 3.63 -18.41 -4.37
CA ASP A 139 2.25 -18.86 -4.39
C ASP A 139 1.41 -17.95 -3.48
N LEU A 140 0.79 -16.92 -4.07
CA LEU A 140 0.03 -15.88 -3.38
C LEU A 140 -1.32 -16.41 -2.89
N TRP A 141 -1.56 -16.35 -1.58
CA TRP A 141 -2.79 -16.87 -0.97
C TRP A 141 -3.73 -15.75 -0.56
N GLU A 142 -3.18 -14.68 0.01
CA GLU A 142 -3.95 -13.59 0.54
C GLU A 142 -3.21 -12.26 0.41
N ILE A 143 -3.98 -11.18 0.51
CA ILE A 143 -3.48 -9.83 0.71
C ILE A 143 -4.35 -9.23 1.81
N SER A 144 -3.71 -8.83 2.91
CA SER A 144 -4.36 -8.29 4.09
C SER A 144 -4.33 -6.77 4.13
N VAL A 145 -5.39 -6.18 4.68
CA VAL A 145 -5.33 -4.84 5.27
C VAL A 145 -4.72 -4.97 6.66
N VAL A 146 -3.62 -4.25 6.91
CA VAL A 146 -2.82 -4.39 8.14
C VAL A 146 -2.44 -3.05 8.73
N THR A 147 -2.18 -3.03 10.04
CA THR A 147 -1.64 -1.84 10.71
C THR A 147 -0.18 -1.59 10.31
N PHE A 148 0.64 -2.63 10.35
CA PHE A 148 2.08 -2.56 10.10
C PHE A 148 2.49 -3.58 9.04
N PRO A 149 2.59 -3.17 7.77
CA PRO A 149 3.04 -4.07 6.71
C PRO A 149 4.54 -4.34 6.84
N MET A 150 4.96 -5.57 6.51
CA MET A 150 6.39 -5.91 6.43
C MET A 150 7.12 -5.03 5.42
N LEU A 151 6.45 -4.61 4.34
CA LEU A 151 6.94 -3.57 3.44
C LEU A 151 6.26 -2.23 3.77
N PRO A 152 6.94 -1.27 4.43
CA PRO A 152 6.31 -0.03 4.88
C PRO A 152 5.70 0.84 3.77
N ALA A 153 6.14 0.67 2.52
CA ALA A 153 5.64 1.39 1.35
C ALA A 153 4.40 0.74 0.71
N ALA A 154 4.03 -0.49 1.10
CA ALA A 154 2.81 -1.16 0.65
C ALA A 154 1.59 -0.58 1.36
N ARG A 155 0.88 0.29 0.66
CA ARG A 155 -0.19 1.12 1.21
C ARG A 155 -1.38 1.17 0.27
N VAL A 156 -2.55 1.32 0.87
CA VAL A 156 -3.76 1.81 0.21
C VAL A 156 -3.45 3.19 -0.32
N SER A 157 -3.78 3.43 -1.58
CA SER A 157 -3.64 4.71 -2.23
C SER A 157 -4.77 4.83 -3.23
N ASN A 158 -5.46 5.96 -3.28
CA ASN A 158 -6.52 6.14 -4.26
C ASN A 158 -5.91 6.39 -5.65
N VAL A 159 -5.47 5.31 -6.29
CA VAL A 159 -5.11 5.32 -7.71
C VAL A 159 -6.44 5.33 -8.46
N LYS A 160 -7.13 6.47 -8.43
CA LYS A 160 -8.18 6.75 -9.41
C LYS A 160 -7.56 6.44 -10.77
N HIS A 161 -8.23 5.66 -11.61
CA HIS A 161 -7.79 5.32 -12.97
C HIS A 161 -7.21 6.55 -13.69
N ALA A 162 -5.91 6.77 -13.53
CA ALA A 162 -5.17 7.82 -14.20
C ALA A 162 -4.61 7.16 -15.45
N ARG A 163 -5.49 6.88 -16.41
CA ARG A 163 -5.04 7.02 -17.79
C ARG A 163 -4.54 8.46 -17.88
N PHE A 164 -3.21 8.60 -18.01
CA PHE A 164 -2.49 9.87 -18.11
C PHE A 164 -2.56 10.76 -16.88
N TYR A 165 -1.70 10.57 -15.88
CA TYR A 165 -0.95 11.68 -15.27
C TYR A 165 0.23 11.07 -14.51
N ARG A 166 1.46 11.42 -14.91
CA ARG A 166 2.64 11.24 -14.07
C ARG A 166 2.41 12.05 -12.79
N ASP A 167 1.98 11.36 -11.74
CA ASP A 167 1.70 11.99 -10.46
C ASP A 167 3.02 12.40 -9.77
N ARG A 168 3.44 13.65 -10.02
CA ARG A 168 4.65 14.26 -9.46
C ARG A 168 4.61 14.30 -7.92
N GLU A 169 3.43 14.32 -7.33
CA GLU A 169 3.23 14.37 -5.88
C GLU A 169 3.69 13.05 -5.23
N THR A 170 3.34 11.92 -5.86
CA THR A 170 3.78 10.60 -5.38
C THR A 170 5.30 10.42 -5.49
N GLU A 171 5.95 10.91 -6.56
CA GLU A 171 7.41 10.85 -6.67
C GLU A 171 8.12 11.75 -5.67
N LEU A 172 7.58 12.94 -5.37
CA LEU A 172 8.13 13.81 -4.33
C LEU A 172 8.04 13.15 -2.95
N VAL A 173 6.89 12.58 -2.59
CA VAL A 173 6.72 11.88 -1.32
C VAL A 173 7.66 10.67 -1.22
N ARG A 174 7.85 9.93 -2.32
CA ARG A 174 8.84 8.83 -2.37
C ARG A 174 10.27 9.34 -2.23
N ALA A 175 10.63 10.42 -2.91
CA ALA A 175 11.95 11.04 -2.80
C ALA A 175 12.23 11.49 -1.36
N MET A 176 11.24 12.11 -0.70
CA MET A 176 11.35 12.52 0.70
C MET A 176 11.49 11.31 1.64
N ARG A 177 10.71 10.24 1.44
CA ARG A 177 10.84 9.00 2.23
C ARG A 177 12.16 8.26 1.98
N ARG A 178 12.71 8.31 0.76
CA ARG A 178 14.05 7.79 0.43
C ARG A 178 15.14 8.62 1.11
N ALA A 179 15.05 9.94 1.04
CA ALA A 179 15.98 10.86 1.69
C ALA A 179 15.97 10.69 3.21
N ALA A 180 14.79 10.60 3.84
CA ALA A 180 14.66 10.35 5.28
C ALA A 180 15.30 9.03 5.70
N ARG A 181 15.10 7.94 4.93
CA ARG A 181 15.76 6.65 5.19
C ARG A 181 17.28 6.72 5.04
N ALA A 182 17.79 7.44 4.04
CA ALA A 182 19.22 7.62 3.83
C ALA A 182 19.88 8.49 4.92
N MET A 183 19.17 9.49 5.44
CA MET A 183 19.65 10.31 6.57
C MET A 183 19.68 9.49 7.86
N ALA A 184 18.65 8.67 8.12
CA ALA A 184 18.60 7.80 9.29
C ALA A 184 19.77 6.80 9.32
N THR A 185 20.13 6.19 8.18
CA THR A 185 21.27 5.25 8.12
C THR A 185 22.64 5.92 8.23
N ASN A 186 22.76 7.21 7.89
CA ASN A 186 24.03 7.94 8.00
C ASN A 186 24.33 8.44 9.43
N VAL A 187 23.29 8.68 10.24
CA VAL A 187 23.45 9.11 11.64
C VAL A 187 23.99 7.99 12.54
N PHE A 188 23.74 6.72 12.21
CA PHE A 188 24.25 5.56 12.98
C PHE A 188 25.67 5.11 12.61
N ARG A 189 26.34 5.75 11.64
CA ARG A 189 27.69 5.36 11.18
C ARG A 189 28.80 6.32 11.64
N LYS A 190 28.45 7.35 12.42
CA LYS A 190 29.39 8.35 12.99
C LYS A 190 29.38 8.40 14.52
N GLY A 191 28.88 7.36 15.18
CA GLY A 191 29.01 7.15 16.63
C GLY A 191 30.07 6.11 16.92
#